data_AF-A0AAE7HA70-F1
#
_entry.id   AF-A0AAE7HA70-F1
#
_cell.length_a   1.000
_cell.length_b   1.000
_cell.length_c   1.000
_cell.angle_alpha   90.00
_cell.angle_beta   90.00
_cell.angle_gamma   90.00
#
_symmetry.space_group_name_H-M   'P 1'
#
loop_
_entity.id
_entity.type
_entity.pdbx_description
1 polymer ?
#
loop_
_entity_poly.entity_id
_entity_poly.type
_entity_poly.pdbx_seq_one_letter_code
_entity_poly.pdbx_strand_id
1 'polypeptide(L)'
;MKKLLLSLLVSMITVCPPLTNAAENVLNNTDAAALMEKAKEGGVSTKPLEGVLAKMQSYKPKDVIYIPTGGLYLFQDERSQLMAVTTDGRYTITGGSVMDILQRKSVLSVEDVRKSYFINLDDAPFPLDTVALIPLGNPKLKRQAAIFITLDCDGCQDLIKKFYDEREKYRVDIILIPSPGEPKQELRQLWCSKEKGKVNDLDILRWLMGNKTDIEQRLLTKKEAETCPAEPLVGSLMLAGIYKLQGVPSVVRQDGLAGNGIPKDFDSWLKQSVEPLLKNPFATN
;
A
#
# COMPACT_ATOMS: atom_id res chain seq x y z
N MET A 1 -33.55 -81.14 -22.92
CA MET A 1 -32.78 -81.94 -23.90
C MET A 1 -31.53 -81.16 -24.32
N LYS A 2 -30.41 -81.87 -24.39
CA LYS A 2 -29.11 -81.54 -25.01
C LYS A 2 -28.21 -80.44 -24.39
N LYS A 3 -27.21 -80.98 -23.67
CA LYS A 3 -25.84 -80.50 -23.45
C LYS A 3 -25.06 -80.27 -24.76
N LEU A 4 -23.82 -79.76 -24.57
CA LEU A 4 -22.62 -79.70 -25.42
C LEU A 4 -22.38 -78.27 -25.98
N LEU A 5 -21.18 -77.69 -25.98
CA LEU A 5 -19.83 -78.23 -25.76
C LEU A 5 -18.85 -77.08 -25.47
N LEU A 6 -17.74 -77.47 -24.86
CA LEU A 6 -16.58 -76.73 -24.40
C LEU A 6 -15.59 -76.40 -25.55
N SER A 7 -14.61 -75.53 -25.26
CA SER A 7 -13.26 -75.37 -25.88
C SER A 7 -13.12 -74.29 -26.98
N LEU A 8 -12.03 -73.51 -27.14
CA LEU A 8 -10.65 -73.48 -26.58
C LEU A 8 -9.91 -72.20 -27.12
N LEU A 9 -8.85 -71.74 -26.41
CA LEU A 9 -7.67 -70.91 -26.84
C LEU A 9 -7.87 -69.42 -27.25
N VAL A 10 -7.44 -68.39 -26.50
CA VAL A 10 -6.08 -67.82 -26.19
C VAL A 10 -5.49 -66.89 -27.27
N SER A 11 -4.96 -65.72 -26.80
CA SER A 11 -4.02 -64.74 -27.43
C SER A 11 -4.70 -63.41 -27.82
N MET A 12 -4.21 -62.18 -27.57
CA MET A 12 -3.04 -61.60 -26.90
C MET A 12 -3.32 -60.08 -26.73
N ILE A 13 -2.74 -59.47 -25.68
CA ILE A 13 -2.26 -58.07 -25.58
C ILE A 13 -3.28 -56.93 -25.79
N THR A 14 -3.57 -56.19 -24.71
CA THR A 14 -3.09 -54.80 -24.55
C THR A 14 -3.24 -54.37 -23.10
N VAL A 15 -2.11 -54.01 -22.49
CA VAL A 15 -2.06 -53.34 -21.19
C VAL A 15 -2.58 -51.92 -21.40
N CYS A 16 -3.74 -51.63 -20.82
CA CYS A 16 -4.16 -50.27 -20.54
C CYS A 16 -4.61 -50.27 -19.07
N PRO A 17 -3.85 -49.69 -18.12
CA PRO A 17 -4.38 -49.52 -16.79
C PRO A 17 -5.64 -48.63 -16.87
N PRO A 18 -6.70 -48.95 -16.12
CA PRO A 18 -7.85 -48.07 -16.06
C PRO A 18 -7.38 -46.70 -15.56
N LEU A 19 -7.77 -45.65 -16.29
CA LEU A 19 -7.79 -44.28 -15.81
C LEU A 19 -8.34 -44.29 -14.39
N THR A 20 -7.44 -44.15 -13.42
CA THR A 20 -7.84 -43.88 -12.03
C THR A 20 -8.60 -42.58 -12.07
N ASN A 21 -9.88 -42.66 -11.70
CA ASN A 21 -10.71 -41.53 -11.37
C ASN A 21 -9.86 -40.50 -10.59
N ALA A 22 -9.60 -39.35 -11.21
CA ALA A 22 -9.22 -38.18 -10.47
C ALA A 22 -10.43 -37.87 -9.58
N ALA A 23 -10.37 -38.34 -8.34
CA ALA A 23 -11.30 -37.91 -7.31
C ALA A 23 -11.28 -36.39 -7.33
N GLU A 24 -12.46 -35.80 -7.52
CA GLU A 24 -12.70 -34.38 -7.39
C GLU A 24 -12.24 -33.96 -5.99
N ASN A 25 -11.00 -33.48 -5.88
CA ASN A 25 -10.56 -32.75 -4.71
C ASN A 25 -11.16 -31.35 -4.82
N VAL A 26 -12.44 -31.27 -4.46
CA VAL A 26 -13.10 -30.01 -4.17
C VAL A 26 -12.32 -29.37 -3.03
N LEU A 27 -11.62 -28.28 -3.33
CA LEU A 27 -10.90 -27.46 -2.35
C LEU A 27 -11.82 -27.20 -1.16
N ASN A 28 -11.44 -27.72 0.00
CA ASN A 28 -12.22 -27.50 1.22
C ASN A 28 -11.82 -26.16 1.87
N ASN A 29 -12.60 -25.72 2.85
CA ASN A 29 -12.37 -24.45 3.55
C ASN A 29 -10.97 -24.37 4.20
N THR A 30 -10.39 -25.52 4.57
CA THR A 30 -9.04 -25.62 5.14
C THR A 30 -7.98 -25.39 4.07
N ASP A 31 -8.18 -25.91 2.86
CA ASP A 31 -7.29 -25.72 1.72
C ASP A 31 -7.32 -24.26 1.22
N ALA A 32 -8.50 -23.63 1.22
CA ALA A 32 -8.66 -22.21 0.91
C ALA A 32 -7.99 -21.31 1.97
N ALA A 33 -8.14 -21.65 3.25
CA ALA A 33 -7.48 -20.93 4.34
C ALA A 33 -5.94 -21.08 4.27
N ALA A 34 -5.44 -22.27 3.95
CA ALA A 34 -4.00 -22.52 3.77
C ALA A 34 -3.42 -21.78 2.56
N LEU A 35 -4.19 -21.65 1.46
CA LEU A 35 -3.83 -20.83 0.30
C LEU A 35 -3.82 -19.32 0.64
N MET A 36 -4.78 -18.85 1.43
CA MET A 36 -4.80 -17.47 1.91
C MET A 36 -3.67 -17.15 2.89
N GLU A 37 -3.28 -18.09 3.77
CA GLU A 37 -2.11 -17.94 4.65
C GLU A 37 -0.80 -17.96 3.84
N LYS A 38 -0.65 -18.83 2.83
CA LYS A 38 0.50 -18.77 1.90
C LYS A 38 0.55 -17.47 1.09
N ALA A 39 -0.58 -16.88 0.72
CA ALA A 39 -0.64 -15.57 0.06
C ALA A 39 -0.22 -14.43 1.00
N LYS A 40 -0.47 -14.58 2.30
CA LYS A 40 0.01 -13.69 3.38
C LYS A 40 1.53 -13.73 3.53
N GLU A 41 2.13 -14.91 3.39
CA GLU A 41 3.59 -15.11 3.40
C GLU A 41 4.28 -14.59 2.13
N GLY A 42 3.55 -14.55 1.00
CA GLY A 42 4.03 -14.10 -0.32
C GLY A 42 3.96 -12.59 -0.60
N GLY A 43 3.69 -11.75 0.41
CA GLY A 43 3.86 -10.29 0.28
C GLY A 43 2.64 -9.49 -0.19
N VAL A 44 1.43 -10.06 -0.21
CA VAL A 44 0.19 -9.25 -0.26
C VAL A 44 -0.40 -9.21 1.14
N SER A 45 -0.04 -8.17 1.91
CA SER A 45 -0.62 -7.98 3.23
C SER A 45 -2.14 -7.78 3.12
N THR A 46 -2.92 -8.63 3.76
CA THR A 46 -4.39 -8.47 3.90
C THR A 46 -4.77 -7.44 4.99
N LYS A 47 -3.79 -6.86 5.70
CA LYS A 47 -4.02 -5.86 6.75
C LYS A 47 -4.77 -4.60 6.28
N PRO A 48 -4.58 -4.08 5.05
CA PRO A 48 -5.39 -2.99 4.53
C PRO A 48 -6.88 -3.37 4.35
N LEU A 49 -7.17 -4.66 4.13
CA LEU A 49 -8.55 -5.16 4.03
C LEU A 49 -9.24 -5.23 5.39
N GLU A 50 -8.54 -5.50 6.50
CA GLU A 50 -9.17 -5.66 7.82
C GLU A 50 -9.92 -4.39 8.28
N GLY A 51 -9.34 -3.21 8.07
CA GLY A 51 -9.98 -1.94 8.40
C GLY A 51 -11.19 -1.62 7.51
N VAL A 52 -11.16 -2.05 6.24
CA VAL A 52 -12.29 -1.92 5.31
C VAL A 52 -13.38 -2.93 5.66
N LEU A 53 -13.02 -4.18 5.97
CA LEU A 53 -13.94 -5.24 6.39
C LEU A 53 -14.66 -4.88 7.69
N ALA A 54 -13.97 -4.29 8.67
CA ALA A 54 -14.58 -3.79 9.91
C ALA A 54 -15.60 -2.67 9.64
N LYS A 55 -15.32 -1.78 8.70
CA LYS A 55 -16.30 -0.78 8.23
C LYS A 55 -17.47 -1.44 7.49
N MET A 56 -17.22 -2.45 6.67
CA MET A 56 -18.26 -3.20 5.95
C MET A 56 -19.19 -3.95 6.91
N GLN A 57 -18.68 -4.50 8.02
CA GLN A 57 -19.49 -5.17 9.05
C GLN A 57 -20.54 -4.26 9.67
N SER A 58 -20.29 -2.94 9.74
CA SER A 58 -21.27 -1.97 10.25
C SER A 58 -22.55 -1.92 9.42
N TYR A 59 -22.48 -2.33 8.15
CA TYR A 59 -23.63 -2.46 7.25
C TYR A 59 -24.41 -3.78 7.41
N LYS A 60 -24.00 -4.66 8.35
CA LYS A 60 -24.62 -5.97 8.61
C LYS A 60 -24.87 -6.78 7.32
N PRO A 61 -23.84 -7.02 6.50
CA PRO A 61 -24.00 -7.76 5.25
C PRO A 61 -24.46 -9.20 5.53
N LYS A 62 -25.35 -9.72 4.67
CA LYS A 62 -25.80 -11.12 4.74
C LYS A 62 -24.71 -12.10 4.27
N ASP A 63 -23.84 -11.66 3.35
CA ASP A 63 -22.74 -12.44 2.80
C ASP A 63 -21.67 -11.50 2.20
N VAL A 64 -20.44 -11.97 2.01
CA VAL A 64 -19.34 -11.23 1.38
C VAL A 64 -18.39 -12.16 0.63
N ILE A 65 -18.01 -11.77 -0.58
CA ILE A 65 -16.98 -12.47 -1.36
C ILE A 65 -16.00 -11.48 -1.99
N TYR A 66 -14.72 -11.83 -1.98
CA TYR A 66 -13.67 -11.05 -2.64
C TYR A 66 -13.61 -11.40 -4.13
N ILE A 67 -13.61 -10.39 -5.00
CA ILE A 67 -13.39 -10.57 -6.44
C ILE A 67 -11.93 -10.16 -6.75
N PRO A 68 -11.06 -11.09 -7.16
CA PRO A 68 -9.68 -10.78 -7.52
C PRO A 68 -9.63 -10.13 -8.91
N THR A 69 -9.86 -8.82 -9.00
CA THR A 69 -9.99 -8.14 -10.30
C THR A 69 -8.67 -7.65 -10.89
N GLY A 70 -7.60 -7.59 -10.10
CA GLY A 70 -6.33 -6.93 -10.47
C GLY A 70 -6.43 -5.41 -10.72
N GLY A 71 -7.66 -4.87 -10.74
CA GLY A 71 -7.99 -3.51 -11.10
C GLY A 71 -9.37 -3.41 -11.73
N LEU A 72 -9.87 -2.18 -11.87
CA LEU A 72 -11.11 -1.85 -12.55
C LEU A 72 -10.86 -0.69 -13.51
N TYR A 73 -11.43 -0.76 -14.71
CA TYR A 73 -11.63 0.40 -15.57
C TYR A 73 -13.00 0.99 -15.28
N LEU A 74 -13.05 2.28 -14.95
CA LEU A 74 -14.29 3.04 -14.91
C LEU A 74 -14.44 3.79 -16.24
N PHE A 75 -15.56 3.61 -16.92
CA PHE A 75 -15.89 4.39 -18.10
C PHE A 75 -17.34 4.84 -18.06
N GLN A 76 -17.65 5.80 -18.92
CA GLN A 76 -18.97 6.40 -19.05
C GLN A 76 -19.47 6.13 -20.45
N ASP A 77 -20.69 5.61 -20.57
CA ASP A 77 -21.31 5.37 -21.88
C ASP A 77 -21.93 6.64 -22.48
N GLU A 78 -22.47 6.53 -23.70
CA GLU A 78 -23.14 7.63 -24.40
C GLU A 78 -24.37 8.18 -23.66
N ARG A 79 -24.91 7.44 -22.69
CA ARG A 79 -26.06 7.83 -21.85
C ARG A 79 -25.62 8.37 -20.49
N SER A 80 -24.34 8.69 -20.35
CA SER A 80 -23.73 9.20 -19.12
C SER A 80 -23.80 8.22 -17.93
N GLN A 81 -24.04 6.93 -18.17
CA GLN A 81 -24.04 5.93 -17.11
C GLN A 81 -22.61 5.46 -16.83
N LEU A 82 -22.25 5.39 -15.54
CA LEU A 82 -20.98 4.83 -15.11
C LEU A 82 -21.04 3.31 -15.10
N MET A 83 -20.00 2.70 -15.67
CA MET A 83 -19.76 1.26 -15.64
C MET A 83 -18.32 0.99 -15.22
N ALA A 84 -18.14 -0.02 -14.38
CA ALA A 84 -16.81 -0.52 -14.02
C ALA A 84 -16.61 -1.93 -14.57
N VAL A 85 -15.48 -2.18 -15.23
CA VAL A 85 -15.14 -3.48 -15.79
C VAL A 85 -13.80 -3.94 -15.23
N THR A 86 -13.71 -5.21 -14.88
CA THR A 86 -12.47 -5.80 -14.39
C THR A 86 -11.38 -5.79 -15.45
N THR A 87 -10.12 -5.66 -15.04
CA THR A 87 -9.02 -5.55 -16.02
C THR A 87 -8.85 -6.79 -16.92
N ASP A 88 -9.35 -7.95 -16.48
CA ASP A 88 -9.43 -9.19 -17.26
C ASP A 88 -10.70 -9.31 -18.13
N GLY A 89 -11.60 -8.31 -18.08
CA GLY A 89 -12.87 -8.29 -18.79
C GLY A 89 -13.91 -9.30 -18.29
N ARG A 90 -13.64 -10.02 -17.19
CA ARG A 90 -14.49 -11.11 -16.71
C ARG A 90 -15.81 -10.64 -16.09
N TYR A 91 -15.81 -9.48 -15.43
CA TYR A 91 -16.99 -8.94 -14.75
C TYR A 91 -17.21 -7.47 -15.13
N THR A 92 -18.49 -7.11 -15.28
CA THR A 92 -18.96 -5.74 -15.38
C THR A 92 -19.85 -5.41 -14.18
N ILE A 93 -19.75 -4.18 -13.69
CA ILE A 93 -20.53 -3.65 -12.58
C ILE A 93 -21.29 -2.45 -13.11
N THR A 94 -22.63 -2.58 -13.14
CA THR A 94 -23.55 -1.60 -13.72
C THR A 94 -24.66 -1.25 -12.74
N GLY A 95 -25.18 -0.02 -12.78
CA GLY A 95 -26.37 0.37 -12.00
C GLY A 95 -26.11 0.63 -10.51
N GLY A 96 -24.88 0.97 -10.14
CA GLY A 96 -24.48 1.36 -8.78
C GLY A 96 -23.91 2.78 -8.71
N SER A 97 -23.82 3.35 -7.51
CA SER A 97 -23.10 4.59 -7.26
C SER A 97 -21.66 4.30 -6.83
N VAL A 98 -20.72 5.10 -7.32
CA VAL A 98 -19.32 5.07 -6.89
C VAL A 98 -19.11 6.21 -5.89
N MET A 99 -18.35 5.94 -4.82
CA MET A 99 -18.03 6.92 -3.80
C MET A 99 -16.55 6.82 -3.45
N ASP A 100 -15.86 7.97 -3.46
CA ASP A 100 -14.56 8.09 -2.83
C ASP A 100 -14.77 8.10 -1.31
N ILE A 101 -14.40 7.00 -0.66
CA ILE A 101 -14.57 6.80 0.79
C ILE A 101 -13.59 7.68 1.59
N LEU A 102 -12.42 7.99 1.02
CA LEU A 102 -11.41 8.81 1.69
C LEU A 102 -11.84 10.27 1.72
N GLN A 103 -12.30 10.80 0.58
CA GLN A 103 -12.79 12.17 0.48
C GLN A 103 -14.28 12.34 0.85
N ARG A 104 -15.00 11.22 1.06
CA ARG A 104 -16.45 11.17 1.27
C ARG A 104 -17.25 11.87 0.17
N LYS A 105 -16.81 11.74 -1.09
CA LYS A 105 -17.44 12.38 -2.26
C LYS A 105 -18.05 11.33 -3.17
N SER A 106 -19.25 11.62 -3.69
CA SER A 106 -19.83 10.80 -4.75
C SER A 106 -19.07 11.03 -6.05
N VAL A 107 -18.80 9.94 -6.78
CA VAL A 107 -18.21 9.95 -8.11
C VAL A 107 -19.36 9.84 -9.11
N LEU A 108 -19.62 10.93 -9.84
CA LEU A 108 -20.73 11.03 -10.78
C LEU A 108 -20.27 10.92 -12.23
N SER A 109 -18.97 11.10 -12.47
CA SER A 109 -18.35 11.04 -13.80
C SER A 109 -16.93 10.48 -13.73
N VAL A 110 -16.41 10.07 -14.89
CA VAL A 110 -14.98 9.73 -15.03
C VAL A 110 -14.09 10.94 -14.71
N GLU A 111 -14.59 12.15 -15.00
CA GLU A 111 -13.87 13.38 -14.72
C GLU A 111 -13.69 13.65 -13.22
N ASP A 112 -14.65 13.23 -12.38
CA ASP A 112 -14.50 13.31 -10.93
C ASP A 112 -13.33 12.45 -10.45
N VAL A 113 -13.19 11.24 -11.01
CA VAL A 113 -12.05 10.36 -10.72
C VAL A 113 -10.74 10.96 -11.21
N ARG A 114 -10.71 11.59 -12.40
CA ARG A 114 -9.48 12.25 -12.88
C ARG A 114 -9.03 13.36 -11.92
N LYS A 115 -9.96 14.14 -11.40
CA LYS A 115 -9.68 15.22 -10.44
C LYS A 115 -9.24 14.71 -9.07
N SER A 116 -9.71 13.55 -8.64
CA SER A 116 -9.35 12.94 -7.35
C SER A 116 -8.36 11.78 -7.47
N TYR A 117 -7.76 11.56 -8.65
CA TYR A 117 -6.94 10.38 -8.94
C TYR A 117 -5.73 10.29 -8.01
N PHE A 118 -5.12 11.44 -7.73
CA PHE A 118 -4.07 11.59 -6.73
C PHE A 118 -4.63 12.29 -5.50
N ILE A 119 -4.19 11.86 -4.33
CA ILE A 119 -4.55 12.46 -3.05
C ILE A 119 -3.45 13.45 -2.70
N ASN A 120 -3.70 14.76 -2.81
CA ASN A 120 -2.73 15.76 -2.40
C ASN A 120 -2.33 15.55 -0.93
N LEU A 121 -1.08 15.89 -0.59
CA LEU A 121 -0.62 15.77 0.81
C LEU A 121 -1.43 16.67 1.77
N ASP A 122 -2.02 17.75 1.28
CA ASP A 122 -2.91 18.62 2.06
C ASP A 122 -4.30 18.00 2.29
N ASP A 123 -4.72 17.10 1.40
CA ASP A 123 -6.02 16.42 1.41
C ASP A 123 -5.92 15.00 1.99
N ALA A 124 -4.78 14.64 2.57
CA ALA A 124 -4.58 13.35 3.19
C ALA A 124 -5.65 13.11 4.29
N PRO A 125 -6.22 11.89 4.38
CA PRO A 125 -7.35 11.60 5.28
C PRO A 125 -6.98 11.70 6.77
N PHE A 126 -5.68 11.72 7.08
CA PHE A 126 -5.14 12.07 8.38
C PHE A 126 -4.29 13.32 8.22
N PRO A 127 -4.51 14.37 9.03
CA PRO A 127 -3.66 15.56 9.04
C PRO A 127 -2.19 15.17 9.27
N LEU A 128 -1.27 15.79 8.52
CA LEU A 128 0.15 15.43 8.57
C LEU A 128 0.85 15.83 9.88
N ASP A 129 0.23 16.68 10.70
CA ASP A 129 0.65 16.94 12.08
C ASP A 129 0.32 15.78 13.04
N THR A 130 -0.53 14.83 12.62
CA THR A 130 -0.85 13.62 13.39
C THR A 130 0.07 12.44 13.09
N VAL A 131 1.05 12.58 12.18
CA VAL A 131 2.01 11.53 11.83
C VAL A 131 3.41 11.85 12.33
N ALA A 132 4.31 10.88 12.25
CA ALA A 132 5.70 11.00 12.71
C ALA A 132 6.56 11.78 11.71
N LEU A 133 6.25 13.08 11.59
CA LEU A 133 6.78 13.99 10.59
C LEU A 133 7.92 14.86 11.13
N ILE A 134 8.94 15.05 10.31
CA ILE A 134 10.05 15.96 10.56
C ILE A 134 10.25 16.85 9.33
N PRO A 135 10.05 18.18 9.46
CA PRO A 135 10.28 19.08 8.35
C PRO A 135 11.78 19.19 8.03
N LEU A 136 12.12 19.11 6.74
CA LEU A 136 13.48 19.30 6.23
C LEU A 136 13.45 20.34 5.10
N GLY A 137 14.47 21.20 5.06
CA GLY A 137 14.65 22.16 3.99
C GLY A 137 14.25 23.60 4.32
N ASN A 138 14.09 24.40 3.26
CA ASN A 138 13.85 25.84 3.32
C ASN A 138 12.38 26.16 3.64
N PRO A 139 12.08 26.76 4.80
CA PRO A 139 10.70 27.06 5.22
C PRO A 139 10.02 28.13 4.37
N LYS A 140 10.75 28.86 3.52
CA LYS A 140 10.18 29.85 2.59
C LYS A 140 9.53 29.21 1.36
N LEU A 141 9.87 27.95 1.07
CA LEU A 141 9.27 27.20 -0.03
C LEU A 141 7.99 26.52 0.45
N LYS A 142 7.01 26.40 -0.45
CA LYS A 142 5.88 25.49 -0.22
C LYS A 142 6.40 24.05 -0.16
N ARG A 143 5.73 23.20 0.60
CA ARG A 143 6.04 21.77 0.63
C ARG A 143 6.01 21.20 -0.79
N GLN A 144 7.07 20.49 -1.14
CA GLN A 144 7.24 19.88 -2.44
C GLN A 144 6.93 18.38 -2.41
N ALA A 145 7.29 17.70 -1.31
CA ALA A 145 7.11 16.26 -1.16
C ALA A 145 7.18 15.81 0.30
N ALA A 146 6.73 14.58 0.55
CA ALA A 146 6.96 13.82 1.77
C ALA A 146 7.77 12.56 1.44
N ILE A 147 8.86 12.33 2.17
CA ILE A 147 9.77 11.20 2.02
C ILE A 147 9.53 10.24 3.17
N PHE A 148 9.17 9.01 2.84
CA PHE A 148 8.87 7.95 3.79
C PHE A 148 10.08 7.05 3.96
N ILE A 149 10.52 6.87 5.21
CA ILE A 149 11.68 6.06 5.57
C ILE A 149 11.39 5.18 6.79
N THR A 150 12.17 4.12 6.98
CA THR A 150 12.29 3.38 8.24
C THR A 150 13.68 3.64 8.84
N LEU A 151 13.94 3.21 10.09
CA LEU A 151 15.26 3.40 10.70
C LEU A 151 16.32 2.42 10.18
N ASP A 152 15.89 1.32 9.58
CA ASP A 152 16.69 0.21 9.07
C ASP A 152 16.79 0.17 7.55
N CYS A 153 16.34 1.21 6.84
CA CYS A 153 16.38 1.20 5.37
C CYS A 153 17.76 1.53 4.81
N ASP A 154 18.20 0.68 3.88
CA ASP A 154 19.45 0.85 3.15
C ASP A 154 19.46 2.16 2.36
N GLY A 155 20.56 2.91 2.48
CA GLY A 155 20.74 4.19 1.77
C GLY A 155 19.93 5.37 2.29
N CYS A 156 19.02 5.17 3.27
CA CYS A 156 18.24 6.27 3.85
C CYS A 156 19.11 7.29 4.57
N GLN A 157 20.20 6.86 5.22
CA GLN A 157 21.14 7.79 5.85
C GLN A 157 21.74 8.77 4.82
N ASP A 158 22.22 8.26 3.69
CA ASP A 158 22.85 9.08 2.64
C ASP A 158 21.83 9.94 1.90
N LEU A 159 20.60 9.44 1.76
CA LEU A 159 19.46 10.21 1.26
C LEU A 159 19.19 11.43 2.14
N ILE A 160 19.10 11.25 3.47
CA ILE A 160 18.82 12.35 4.39
C ILE A 160 19.97 13.36 4.38
N LYS A 161 21.23 12.91 4.33
CA LYS A 161 22.39 13.80 4.16
C LYS A 161 22.27 14.63 2.88
N LYS A 162 21.96 14.01 1.74
CA LYS A 162 21.78 14.71 0.47
C LYS A 162 20.74 15.83 0.57
N PHE A 163 19.56 15.54 1.10
CA PHE A 163 18.51 16.56 1.25
C PHE A 163 18.85 17.61 2.31
N TYR A 164 19.63 17.26 3.33
CA TYR A 164 20.13 18.21 4.30
C TYR A 164 21.18 19.17 3.70
N ASP A 165 22.07 18.67 2.84
CA ASP A 165 23.07 19.49 2.16
C ASP A 165 22.41 20.41 1.11
N GLU A 166 21.41 19.93 0.40
CA GLU A 166 20.61 20.69 -0.57
C GLU A 166 19.40 21.42 0.06
N ARG A 167 19.36 21.57 1.40
CA ARG A 167 18.19 22.06 2.15
C ARG A 167 17.67 23.43 1.71
N GLU A 168 18.53 24.30 1.16
CA GLU A 168 18.10 25.62 0.68
C GLU A 168 17.20 25.54 -0.56
N LYS A 169 17.31 24.46 -1.32
CA LYS A 169 16.60 24.23 -2.59
C LYS A 169 15.27 23.50 -2.43
N TYR A 170 15.13 22.70 -1.37
CA TYR A 170 13.96 21.87 -1.17
C TYR A 170 13.17 22.22 0.09
N ARG A 171 11.89 21.86 0.10
CA ARG A 171 11.07 21.74 1.32
C ARG A 171 10.35 20.41 1.29
N VAL A 172 10.87 19.45 2.03
CA VAL A 172 10.34 18.08 2.12
C VAL A 172 10.03 17.72 3.57
N ASP A 173 9.06 16.85 3.76
CA ASP A 173 8.74 16.30 5.08
C ASP A 173 9.26 14.87 5.17
N ILE A 174 10.04 14.54 6.19
CA ILE A 174 10.49 13.19 6.46
C ILE A 174 9.44 12.51 7.33
N ILE A 175 8.83 11.44 6.85
CA ILE A 175 7.82 10.65 7.55
C ILE A 175 8.44 9.33 7.99
N LEU A 176 8.46 9.10 9.30
CA LEU A 176 9.04 7.91 9.90
C LEU A 176 8.01 6.80 10.01
N ILE A 177 8.25 5.69 9.30
CA ILE A 177 7.41 4.50 9.36
C ILE A 177 8.07 3.47 10.30
N PRO A 178 7.31 2.82 11.21
CA PRO A 178 7.84 1.70 11.99
C PRO A 178 8.02 0.45 11.12
N SER A 179 9.25 -0.08 11.05
CA SER A 179 9.51 -1.46 10.61
C SER A 179 9.45 -2.43 11.79
N PRO A 180 9.15 -3.73 11.59
CA PRO A 180 9.08 -4.71 12.68
C PRO A 180 10.41 -4.87 13.45
N GLY A 181 10.34 -5.38 14.68
CA GLY A 181 11.53 -5.71 15.48
C GLY A 181 12.12 -4.53 16.25
N GLU A 182 13.44 -4.51 16.41
CA GLU A 182 14.18 -3.48 17.15
C GLU A 182 14.01 -2.06 16.57
N PRO A 183 14.03 -1.84 15.25
CA PRO A 183 13.80 -0.52 14.66
C PRO A 183 12.47 0.13 15.09
N LYS A 184 11.41 -0.68 15.31
CA LYS A 184 10.15 -0.20 15.88
C LYS A 184 10.34 0.43 17.25
N GLN A 185 11.11 -0.24 18.10
CA GLN A 185 11.35 0.17 19.49
C GLN A 185 12.20 1.43 19.51
N GLU A 186 13.25 1.48 18.70
CA GLU A 186 14.10 2.67 18.55
C GLU A 186 13.30 3.86 18.04
N LEU A 187 12.46 3.66 17.01
CA LEU A 187 11.60 4.72 16.49
C LEU A 187 10.63 5.22 17.56
N ARG A 188 10.06 4.31 18.35
CA ARG A 188 9.18 4.68 19.47
C ARG A 188 9.93 5.48 20.54
N GLN A 189 11.15 5.10 20.88
CA GLN A 189 11.99 5.86 21.81
C GLN A 189 12.31 7.25 21.27
N LEU A 190 12.73 7.34 20.01
CA LEU A 190 13.11 8.58 19.35
C LEU A 190 11.93 9.55 19.27
N TRP A 191 10.78 9.07 18.77
CA TRP A 191 9.57 9.87 18.65
C TRP A 191 9.03 10.28 20.02
N CYS A 192 8.97 9.36 20.99
CA CYS A 192 8.50 9.75 22.32
C CYS A 192 9.44 10.74 23.02
N SER A 193 10.75 10.61 22.81
CA SER A 193 11.71 11.58 23.37
C SER A 193 11.47 12.98 22.80
N LYS A 194 11.05 13.08 21.54
CA LYS A 194 10.62 14.35 20.93
C LYS A 194 9.34 14.88 21.56
N GLU A 195 8.31 14.05 21.69
CA GLU A 195 7.03 14.42 22.31
C GLU A 195 7.19 14.89 23.76
N LYS A 196 8.19 14.35 24.48
CA LYS A 196 8.53 14.75 25.85
C LYS A 196 9.56 15.90 25.92
N GLY A 197 9.96 16.47 24.78
CA GLY A 197 10.86 17.61 24.69
C GLY A 197 12.33 17.32 25.03
N LYS A 198 12.75 16.05 25.09
CA LYS A 198 14.16 15.67 25.35
C LYS A 198 15.05 15.81 24.11
N VAL A 199 14.45 15.67 22.93
CA VAL A 199 15.07 15.88 21.62
C VAL A 199 14.13 16.71 20.75
N ASN A 200 14.65 17.33 19.69
CA ASN A 200 13.86 18.09 18.72
C ASN A 200 14.01 17.54 17.30
N ASP A 201 13.40 18.19 16.32
CA ASP A 201 13.47 17.80 14.91
C ASP A 201 14.91 17.74 14.37
N LEU A 202 15.75 18.71 14.73
CA LEU A 202 17.15 18.74 14.31
C LEU A 202 17.96 17.59 14.93
N ASP A 203 17.69 17.25 16.18
CA ASP A 203 18.29 16.09 16.85
C ASP A 203 17.93 14.79 16.11
N ILE A 204 16.67 14.61 15.74
CA ILE A 204 16.27 13.42 14.98
C ILE A 204 16.94 13.40 13.60
N LEU A 205 16.98 14.53 12.88
CA LEU A 205 17.68 14.60 11.58
C LEU A 205 19.16 14.23 11.73
N ARG A 206 19.84 14.73 12.77
CA ARG A 206 21.24 14.38 13.07
C ARG A 206 21.39 12.88 13.35
N TRP A 207 20.47 12.29 14.12
CA TRP A 207 20.46 10.85 14.39
C TRP A 207 20.31 10.04 13.09
N LEU A 208 19.37 10.44 12.22
CA LEU A 208 19.12 9.81 10.92
C LEU A 208 20.32 9.94 9.95
N MET A 209 21.14 10.98 10.10
CA MET A 209 22.39 11.16 9.35
C MET A 209 23.58 10.37 9.94
N GLY A 210 23.38 9.65 11.05
CA GLY A 210 24.41 8.82 11.69
C GLY A 210 25.11 9.47 12.89
N ASN A 211 24.80 10.72 13.22
CA ASN A 211 25.34 11.38 14.40
C ASN A 211 24.51 11.00 15.63
N LYS A 212 24.76 9.82 16.22
CA LYS A 212 23.86 9.23 17.22
C LYS A 212 24.25 9.44 18.69
N THR A 213 25.56 9.49 18.99
CA THR A 213 26.07 9.32 20.36
C THR A 213 25.54 10.33 21.39
N ASP A 214 25.44 11.61 21.05
CA ASP A 214 24.95 12.66 21.96
C ASP A 214 23.41 12.65 22.11
N ILE A 215 22.71 12.16 21.10
CA ILE A 215 21.26 12.06 21.05
C ILE A 215 20.78 10.84 21.82
N GLU A 216 21.44 9.69 21.65
CA GLU A 216 21.09 8.44 22.33
C GLU A 216 21.14 8.55 23.85
N GLN A 217 22.07 9.35 24.39
CA GLN A 217 22.15 9.63 25.83
C GLN A 217 20.95 10.40 26.39
N ARG A 218 20.23 11.13 25.54
CA ARG A 218 19.05 11.93 25.91
C ARG A 218 17.73 11.19 25.67
N LEU A 219 17.76 10.08 24.94
CA LEU A 219 16.55 9.31 24.64
C LEU A 219 15.96 8.71 25.91
N LEU A 220 14.64 8.57 25.90
CA LEU A 220 13.92 7.75 26.86
C LEU A 220 14.34 6.29 26.75
N THR A 221 14.32 5.59 27.87
CA THR A 221 14.50 4.14 27.89
C THR A 221 13.36 3.44 27.13
N LYS A 222 13.60 2.21 26.65
CA LYS A 222 12.58 1.41 25.93
C LYS A 222 11.29 1.29 26.76
N LYS A 223 11.42 1.07 28.07
CA LYS A 223 10.30 0.95 29.02
C LYS A 223 9.51 2.25 29.19
N GLU A 224 10.18 3.40 29.26
CA GLU A 224 9.48 4.69 29.32
C GLU A 224 8.74 4.98 28.01
N ALA A 225 9.36 4.66 26.86
CA ALA A 225 8.76 4.85 25.55
C ALA A 225 7.51 3.99 25.31
N GLU A 226 7.36 2.85 26.00
CA GLU A 226 6.18 2.00 25.95
C GLU A 226 4.90 2.68 26.47
N THR A 227 5.05 3.71 27.30
CA THR A 227 3.91 4.48 27.83
C THR A 227 3.41 5.56 26.87
N CYS A 228 4.15 5.81 25.79
CA CYS A 228 3.84 6.90 24.88
C CYS A 228 2.83 6.48 23.82
N PRO A 229 1.93 7.41 23.41
CA PRO A 229 1.03 7.22 22.28
C PRO A 229 1.78 6.71 21.03
N ALA A 230 1.28 5.65 20.42
CA ALA A 230 1.82 5.09 19.18
C ALA A 230 1.11 5.64 17.93
N GLU A 231 0.09 6.46 18.13
CA GLU A 231 -0.82 7.01 17.13
C GLU A 231 -0.06 7.69 15.98
N PRO A 232 0.98 8.52 16.20
CA PRO A 232 1.73 9.11 15.09
C PRO A 232 2.49 8.09 14.23
N LEU A 233 3.00 7.02 14.85
CA LEU A 233 3.70 5.94 14.14
C LEU A 233 2.71 5.10 13.32
N VAL A 234 1.52 4.84 13.89
CA VAL A 234 0.44 4.13 13.21
C VAL A 234 -0.10 4.97 12.05
N GLY A 235 -0.31 6.27 12.26
CA GLY A 235 -0.75 7.21 11.22
C GLY A 235 0.23 7.27 10.04
N SER A 236 1.53 7.28 10.32
CA SER A 236 2.59 7.23 9.29
C SER A 236 2.49 5.97 8.43
N LEU A 237 2.30 4.81 9.07
CA LEU A 237 2.12 3.52 8.38
C LEU A 237 0.83 3.48 7.56
N MET A 238 -0.28 4.00 8.10
CA MET A 238 -1.55 4.09 7.37
C MET A 238 -1.43 4.99 6.15
N LEU A 239 -0.75 6.13 6.27
CA LEU A 239 -0.54 7.07 5.18
C LEU A 239 0.28 6.45 4.05
N ALA A 240 1.34 5.71 4.38
CA ALA A 240 2.11 4.95 3.39
C ALA A 240 1.23 3.93 2.63
N GLY A 241 0.29 3.29 3.33
CA GLY A 241 -0.69 2.38 2.73
C GLY A 241 -1.69 3.09 1.81
N ILE A 242 -2.17 4.27 2.17
CA ILE A 242 -3.06 5.11 1.33
C ILE A 242 -2.38 5.49 0.03
N TYR A 243 -1.11 5.89 0.10
CA TYR A 243 -0.29 6.19 -1.07
C TYR A 243 0.25 4.94 -1.79
N LYS A 244 -0.10 3.74 -1.33
CA LYS A 244 0.28 2.44 -1.90
C LYS A 244 1.79 2.30 -2.11
N LEU A 245 2.58 2.81 -1.17
CA LEU A 245 4.03 2.74 -1.24
C LEU A 245 4.48 1.28 -1.14
N GLN A 246 5.36 0.86 -2.06
CA GLN A 246 5.82 -0.54 -2.18
C GLN A 246 7.07 -0.83 -1.34
N GLY A 247 7.69 0.18 -0.76
CA GLY A 247 8.90 0.04 0.04
C GLY A 247 9.43 1.38 0.52
N VAL A 248 10.60 1.36 1.15
CA VAL A 248 11.32 2.55 1.63
C VAL A 248 12.77 2.53 1.16
N PRO A 249 13.41 3.69 0.94
CA PRO A 249 12.80 5.01 0.96
C PRO A 249 11.83 5.19 -0.21
N SER A 250 10.72 5.91 0.01
CA SER A 250 9.77 6.28 -1.05
C SER A 250 9.37 7.74 -0.89
N VAL A 251 8.80 8.33 -1.94
CA VAL A 251 8.41 9.73 -1.92
C VAL A 251 7.00 9.93 -2.45
N VAL A 252 6.28 10.90 -1.90
CA VAL A 252 5.00 11.38 -2.40
C VAL A 252 5.12 12.87 -2.66
N ARG A 253 4.84 13.31 -3.87
CA ARG A 253 4.87 14.74 -4.23
C ARG A 253 3.67 15.45 -3.60
N GLN A 254 3.74 16.77 -3.50
CA GLN A 254 2.66 17.59 -2.94
C GLN A 254 1.29 17.30 -3.57
N ASP A 255 1.25 17.00 -4.86
CA ASP A 255 0.03 16.67 -5.61
C ASP A 255 -0.40 15.18 -5.51
N GLY A 256 0.26 14.38 -4.67
CA GLY A 256 -0.06 12.98 -4.44
C GLY A 256 0.60 11.98 -5.40
N LEU A 257 1.42 12.44 -6.36
CA LEU A 257 2.21 11.53 -7.20
C LEU A 257 3.23 10.76 -6.35
N ALA A 258 3.09 9.44 -6.26
CA ALA A 258 4.02 8.57 -5.55
C ALA A 258 5.19 8.12 -6.44
N GLY A 259 6.40 8.13 -5.88
CA GLY A 259 7.59 7.49 -6.42
C GLY A 259 7.89 6.21 -5.64
N ASN A 260 7.98 5.08 -6.35
CA ASN A 260 8.46 3.81 -5.79
C ASN A 260 9.99 3.87 -5.71
N GLY A 261 10.51 4.32 -4.56
CA GLY A 261 11.90 4.74 -4.48
C GLY A 261 12.08 6.25 -4.63
N ILE A 262 13.32 6.71 -4.42
CA ILE A 262 13.69 8.10 -4.67
C ILE A 262 14.05 8.28 -6.15
N PRO A 263 13.41 9.21 -6.88
CA PRO A 263 13.77 9.52 -8.26
C PRO A 263 15.25 9.91 -8.37
N LYS A 264 15.96 9.38 -9.38
CA LYS A 264 17.37 9.72 -9.63
C LYS A 264 17.55 11.22 -9.87
N ASP A 265 16.67 11.79 -10.70
CA ASP A 265 16.54 13.23 -10.93
C ASP A 265 15.29 13.75 -10.20
N PHE A 266 15.50 14.25 -9.00
CA PHE A 266 14.42 14.74 -8.15
C PHE A 266 13.79 16.03 -8.70
N ASP A 267 14.59 16.92 -9.31
CA ASP A 267 14.09 18.18 -9.86
C ASP A 267 13.19 17.95 -11.07
N SER A 268 13.61 17.08 -11.98
CA SER A 268 12.80 16.72 -13.15
C SER A 268 11.51 16.04 -12.71
N TRP A 269 11.58 15.15 -11.72
CA TRP A 269 10.41 14.48 -11.18
C TRP A 269 9.43 15.46 -10.51
N LEU A 270 9.90 16.47 -9.77
CA LEU A 270 9.03 17.50 -9.18
C LEU A 270 8.25 18.29 -10.24
N LYS A 271 8.77 18.41 -11.47
CA LYS A 271 8.17 19.17 -12.57
C LYS A 271 7.35 18.31 -13.54
N GLN A 272 7.35 16.99 -13.39
CA GLN A 272 6.68 16.07 -14.31
C GLN A 272 5.16 16.29 -14.29
N SER A 273 4.54 16.41 -15.47
CA SER A 273 3.08 16.45 -15.58
C SER A 273 2.48 15.06 -15.37
N VAL A 274 1.40 14.99 -14.58
CA VAL A 274 0.60 13.78 -14.39
C VAL A 274 -0.52 13.63 -15.41
N GLU A 275 -0.80 14.66 -16.22
CA GLU A 275 -1.84 14.64 -17.24
C GLU A 275 -1.76 13.42 -18.17
N PRO A 276 -0.57 12.96 -18.64
CA PRO A 276 -0.49 11.78 -19.49
C PRO A 276 -1.10 10.52 -18.87
N LEU A 277 -1.06 10.40 -17.53
CA LEU A 277 -1.64 9.27 -16.80
C LEU A 277 -3.17 9.34 -16.70
N LEU A 278 -3.75 10.52 -16.89
CA LEU A 278 -5.18 10.79 -16.76
C LEU A 278 -5.89 10.89 -18.11
N LYS A 279 -5.15 10.82 -19.22
CA LYS A 279 -5.71 10.90 -20.57
C LYS A 279 -6.65 9.74 -20.86
N ASN A 280 -7.70 10.02 -21.61
CA ASN A 280 -8.57 8.98 -22.16
C ASN A 280 -7.76 8.11 -23.14
N PRO A 281 -7.57 6.81 -22.88
CA PRO A 281 -6.81 5.93 -23.76
C PRO A 281 -7.53 5.67 -25.10
N PHE A 282 -8.83 5.99 -25.18
CA PHE A 282 -9.65 5.83 -26.38
C PHE A 282 -9.78 7.12 -27.21
N ALA A 283 -9.16 8.22 -26.78
CA ALA A 283 -9.15 9.43 -27.59
C ALA A 283 -8.26 9.20 -28.82
N THR A 284 -8.85 9.17 -30.01
CA THR A 284 -8.09 9.26 -31.26
C THR A 284 -7.56 10.69 -31.40
N ASN A 285 -6.26 10.83 -31.70
CA ASN A 285 -5.65 12.10 -32.09
C ASN A 285 -6.34 12.69 -33.32
#